data_AF-A0A9J7L6Y3-F1
#
_entry.id   AF-A0A9J7L6Y3-F1
#
_cell.length_a   1.000
_cell.length_b   1.000
_cell.length_c   1.000
_cell.angle_alpha   90.00
_cell.angle_beta   90.00
_cell.angle_gamma   90.00
#
_symmetry.space_group_name_H-M   'P 1'
#
loop_
_entity.id
_entity.type
_entity.pdbx_description
1 polymer ?
#
loop_
_entity_poly.entity_id
_entity_poly.type
_entity_poly.pdbx_seq_one_letter_code
_entity_poly.pdbx_strand_id
1 'polypeptide(L)'
;MFGEILSYIYSGILHVSLDKVQPLYQAADLLQLDYVRDTCSSYMAMNVECSTCVDLYKFADVFSLDIVRKTCLKLIHRYFVEFSFNEEFCSLSVSQLTEIISHDELDVKEETTVWEVVVRWVQHSREDRLHRLPSILSHIRFNLLTSDDTAAILEHPFVRENPGSSEVIRNVVQKGNPNLKPRLGMTTEMAILSNSESKELLFMNPQEGKYISCNYKPEDLPGDTDVTVTSDNNIYILSRERESNDELSLFKYSHAENVWKDAAIGYTSLGCWADDISDRAIPTLEGTDSRLDGHYSSRENPIEKCYQVALSRGFPVFAVQNGGWCAGSADGLNTYYKYGASPACAADGGGGDLANEVYGITETHSLTIKTSAAAASGSNDSLTMEIFSLNNWNDTVVTMVSGLTANG
;
A
#
# COMPACT_ATOMS: atom_id res chain seq x y z
N MET A 1 15.54 -32.30 31.95
CA MET A 1 14.32 -32.94 31.40
C MET A 1 13.78 -34.01 32.36
N PHE A 2 14.40 -35.20 32.50
CA PHE A 2 13.89 -36.24 33.42
C PHE A 2 13.74 -35.78 34.88
N GLY A 3 14.66 -34.94 35.36
CA GLY A 3 14.57 -34.36 36.71
C GLY A 3 13.35 -33.45 36.94
N GLU A 4 12.88 -32.74 35.91
CA GLU A 4 11.70 -31.85 36.02
C GLU A 4 10.42 -32.70 36.12
N ILE A 5 10.30 -33.75 35.29
CA ILE A 5 9.18 -34.68 35.34
C ILE A 5 9.17 -35.45 36.66
N LEU A 6 10.33 -35.92 37.12
CA LEU A 6 10.45 -36.60 38.40
C LEU A 6 10.07 -35.66 39.56
N SER A 7 10.56 -34.42 39.54
CA SER A 7 10.19 -33.41 40.54
C SER A 7 8.68 -33.16 40.53
N TYR A 8 8.05 -33.04 39.36
CA TYR A 8 6.61 -32.92 39.22
C TYR A 8 5.85 -34.13 39.81
N ILE A 9 6.27 -35.35 39.50
CA ILE A 9 5.62 -36.58 40.02
C ILE A 9 5.64 -36.62 41.56
N TYR A 10 6.72 -36.16 42.19
CA TYR A 10 6.87 -36.18 43.64
C TYR A 10 6.30 -34.93 44.35
N SER A 11 6.24 -33.77 43.69
CA SER A 11 5.83 -32.50 44.31
C SER A 11 4.46 -31.98 43.87
N GLY A 12 3.96 -32.43 42.72
CA GLY A 12 2.79 -31.87 42.05
C GLY A 12 3.03 -30.51 41.38
N ILE A 13 4.25 -29.96 41.44
CA ILE A 13 4.60 -28.64 40.91
C ILE A 13 5.38 -28.81 39.60
N LEU A 14 4.95 -28.11 38.56
CA LEU A 14 5.60 -28.12 37.25
C LEU A 14 6.22 -26.75 36.95
N HIS A 15 7.52 -26.72 36.67
CA HIS A 15 8.22 -25.53 36.19
C HIS A 15 8.42 -25.61 34.68
N VAL A 16 7.78 -24.70 33.94
CA VAL A 16 7.86 -24.62 32.47
C VAL A 16 8.59 -23.33 32.08
N SER A 17 9.53 -23.44 31.15
CA SER A 17 10.27 -22.32 30.57
C SER A 17 10.40 -22.51 29.05
N LEU A 18 10.58 -21.42 28.30
CA LEU A 18 10.62 -21.43 26.83
C LEU A 18 11.71 -22.35 26.25
N ASP A 19 12.87 -22.41 26.90
CA ASP A 19 14.00 -23.27 26.49
C ASP A 19 13.73 -24.77 26.73
N LYS A 20 12.82 -25.11 27.65
CA LYS A 20 12.55 -26.49 28.05
C LYS A 20 11.19 -27.02 27.60
N VAL A 21 10.27 -26.15 27.15
CA VAL A 21 8.87 -26.55 26.95
C VAL A 21 8.69 -27.61 25.87
N GLN A 22 9.38 -27.51 24.73
CA GLN A 22 9.31 -28.50 23.66
C GLN A 22 9.84 -29.89 24.11
N PRO A 23 11.07 -30.01 24.67
CA PRO A 23 11.57 -31.30 25.16
C PRO A 23 10.75 -31.85 26.34
N LEU A 24 10.20 -30.98 27.19
CA LEU A 24 9.31 -31.38 28.28
C LEU A 24 7.99 -31.94 27.74
N TYR A 25 7.40 -31.29 26.73
CA TYR A 25 6.22 -31.77 26.04
C TYR A 25 6.47 -33.15 25.42
N GLN A 26 7.57 -33.33 24.69
CA GLN A 26 7.91 -34.61 24.05
C GLN A 26 8.01 -35.76 25.06
N ALA A 27 8.65 -35.52 26.19
CA ALA A 27 8.76 -36.51 27.25
C ALA A 27 7.41 -36.78 27.94
N ALA A 28 6.59 -35.75 28.16
CA ALA A 28 5.25 -35.91 28.71
C ALA A 28 4.33 -36.69 27.77
N ASP A 29 4.40 -36.44 26.46
CA ASP A 29 3.66 -37.19 25.45
C ASP A 29 4.05 -38.66 25.43
N LEU A 30 5.36 -38.94 25.40
CA LEU A 30 5.90 -40.30 25.46
C LEU A 30 5.48 -41.07 26.73
N LEU A 31 5.49 -40.39 27.88
CA LEU A 31 5.13 -40.97 29.18
C LEU A 31 3.63 -40.91 29.48
N GLN A 32 2.82 -40.39 28.55
CA GLN A 32 1.36 -40.25 28.69
C GLN A 32 0.94 -39.42 29.92
N LEU A 33 1.67 -38.33 30.18
CA LEU A 33 1.39 -37.38 31.25
C LEU A 33 0.49 -36.25 30.72
N ASP A 34 -0.80 -36.53 30.57
CA ASP A 34 -1.78 -35.62 29.93
C ASP A 34 -1.77 -34.20 30.51
N TYR A 35 -1.76 -34.06 31.83
CA TYR A 35 -1.74 -32.74 32.48
C TYR A 35 -0.50 -31.92 32.10
N VAL A 36 0.67 -32.55 32.04
CA VAL A 36 1.93 -31.89 31.68
C VAL A 36 1.91 -31.52 30.20
N ARG A 37 1.41 -32.41 29.34
CA ARG A 37 1.25 -32.17 27.90
C ARG A 37 0.36 -30.95 27.65
N ASP A 38 -0.81 -30.90 28.27
CA ASP A 38 -1.79 -29.84 28.09
C ASP A 38 -1.29 -28.49 28.65
N THR A 39 -0.57 -28.53 29.78
CA THR A 39 0.09 -27.35 30.38
C THR A 39 1.18 -26.82 29.45
N CYS A 40 2.03 -27.69 28.89
CA CYS A 40 3.07 -27.28 27.95
C CYS A 40 2.47 -26.72 26.66
N SER A 41 1.41 -27.35 26.12
CA SER A 41 0.70 -26.86 24.93
C SER A 41 0.11 -25.46 25.17
N SER A 42 -0.54 -25.25 26.31
CA SER A 42 -1.10 -23.94 26.68
C SER A 42 0.00 -22.89 26.87
N TYR A 43 1.10 -23.26 27.53
CA TYR A 43 2.25 -22.37 27.70
C TYR A 43 2.87 -21.96 26.36
N MET A 44 3.06 -22.89 25.43
CA MET A 44 3.54 -22.57 24.08
C MET A 44 2.58 -21.64 23.35
N ALA A 45 1.28 -21.90 23.40
CA ALA A 45 0.28 -21.06 22.73
C ALA A 45 0.22 -19.63 23.30
N MET A 46 0.51 -19.43 24.59
CA MET A 46 0.53 -18.11 25.23
C MET A 46 1.82 -17.31 24.97
N ASN A 47 2.90 -17.97 24.56
CA ASN A 47 4.22 -17.35 24.39
C ASN A 47 4.76 -17.50 22.95
N VAL A 48 3.87 -17.50 21.95
CA VAL A 48 4.28 -17.47 20.55
C VAL A 48 4.78 -16.06 20.20
N GLU A 49 6.03 -15.96 19.73
CA GLU A 49 6.67 -14.70 19.31
C GLU A 49 7.17 -14.81 17.87
N CYS A 50 7.43 -13.70 17.18
CA CYS A 50 7.93 -13.72 15.79
C CYS A 50 9.22 -14.54 15.62
N SER A 51 10.11 -14.49 16.62
CA SER A 51 11.38 -15.24 16.64
C SER A 51 11.22 -16.74 16.84
N THR A 52 10.13 -17.20 17.48
CA THR A 52 9.92 -18.61 17.84
C THR A 52 8.78 -19.27 17.05
N CYS A 53 8.02 -18.47 16.30
CA CYS A 53 6.77 -18.88 15.69
C CYS A 53 6.94 -20.01 14.67
N VAL A 54 7.94 -19.92 13.80
CA VAL A 54 8.17 -20.89 12.72
C VAL A 54 8.53 -22.25 13.29
N ASP A 55 9.40 -22.28 14.29
CA ASP A 55 9.79 -23.52 14.97
C ASP A 55 8.65 -24.12 15.79
N LEU A 56 7.89 -23.30 16.51
CA LEU A 56 6.69 -23.75 17.21
C LEU A 56 5.61 -24.25 16.26
N TYR A 57 5.46 -23.65 15.08
CA TYR A 57 4.53 -24.10 14.06
C TYR A 57 4.91 -25.49 13.52
N LYS A 58 6.19 -25.70 13.18
CA LYS A 58 6.69 -27.03 12.77
C LYS A 58 6.49 -28.06 13.87
N PHE A 59 6.80 -27.69 15.11
CA PHE A 59 6.59 -28.56 16.27
C PHE A 59 5.11 -28.92 16.42
N ALA A 60 4.22 -27.93 16.33
CA ALA A 60 2.79 -28.12 16.46
C ALA A 60 2.19 -28.97 15.33
N ASP A 61 2.71 -28.86 14.11
CA ASP A 61 2.32 -29.70 12.99
C ASP A 61 2.70 -31.18 13.23
N VAL A 62 3.92 -31.44 13.69
CA VAL A 62 4.40 -32.81 14.00
C VAL A 62 3.59 -33.46 15.13
N PHE A 63 3.31 -32.73 16.20
CA PHE A 63 2.58 -33.26 17.37
C PHE A 63 1.06 -33.03 17.29
N SER A 64 0.54 -32.53 16.16
CA SER A 64 -0.89 -32.21 15.97
C SER A 64 -1.48 -31.31 17.06
N LEU A 65 -0.70 -30.32 17.51
CA LEU A 65 -1.10 -29.34 18.53
C LEU A 65 -1.93 -28.21 17.91
N ASP A 66 -3.23 -28.45 17.73
CA ASP A 66 -4.12 -27.53 17.03
C ASP A 66 -4.16 -26.10 17.60
N ILE A 67 -4.11 -25.95 18.92
CA ILE A 67 -4.17 -24.63 19.57
C ILE A 67 -2.90 -23.83 19.22
N VAL A 68 -1.73 -24.45 19.37
CA VAL A 68 -0.44 -23.81 19.05
C VAL A 68 -0.36 -23.53 17.55
N ARG A 69 -0.72 -24.50 16.71
CA ARG A 69 -0.73 -24.35 15.24
C ARG A 69 -1.59 -23.18 14.79
N LYS A 70 -2.82 -23.07 15.31
CA LYS A 70 -3.73 -21.96 14.98
C LYS A 70 -3.19 -20.61 15.44
N THR A 71 -2.58 -20.53 16.62
CA THR A 71 -1.97 -19.29 17.11
C THR A 71 -0.78 -18.88 16.25
N CYS A 72 0.10 -19.83 15.89
CA CYS A 72 1.22 -19.59 15.00
C CYS A 72 0.75 -19.13 13.60
N LEU A 73 -0.22 -19.83 12.99
CA LEU A 73 -0.76 -19.44 11.69
C LEU A 73 -1.34 -18.03 11.71
N LYS A 74 -2.09 -17.65 12.75
CA LYS A 74 -2.60 -16.27 12.89
C LYS A 74 -1.48 -15.24 12.92
N LEU A 75 -0.39 -15.51 13.63
CA LEU A 75 0.76 -14.61 13.70
C LEU A 75 1.50 -14.54 12.36
N ILE A 76 1.70 -15.69 11.70
CA ILE A 76 2.31 -15.79 10.37
C ILE A 76 1.47 -15.03 9.34
N HIS A 77 0.15 -15.18 9.35
CA HIS A 77 -0.72 -14.46 8.40
C HIS A 77 -0.62 -12.94 8.60
N ARG A 78 -0.57 -12.47 9.85
CA ARG A 78 -0.49 -11.04 10.20
C ARG A 78 0.86 -10.40 9.86
N TYR A 79 1.97 -11.11 10.03
CA TYR A 79 3.33 -10.59 9.78
C TYR A 79 4.01 -11.32 8.63
N PHE A 80 3.24 -11.77 7.63
CA PHE A 80 3.72 -12.67 6.58
C PHE A 80 4.95 -12.12 5.83
N VAL A 81 4.93 -10.82 5.52
CA VAL A 81 6.05 -10.15 4.85
C VAL A 81 7.33 -10.20 5.69
N GLU A 82 7.25 -9.96 7.01
CA GLU A 82 8.40 -10.06 7.91
C GLU A 82 8.95 -11.49 7.98
N PHE A 83 8.06 -12.48 8.10
CA PHE A 83 8.43 -13.90 8.12
C PHE A 83 9.07 -14.35 6.80
N SER A 84 8.68 -13.78 5.66
CA SER A 84 9.20 -14.17 4.34
C SER A 84 10.72 -13.96 4.19
N PHE A 85 11.29 -12.99 4.93
CA PHE A 85 12.72 -12.72 4.91
C PHE A 85 13.52 -13.60 5.86
N ASN A 86 12.88 -14.22 6.86
CA ASN A 86 13.52 -15.08 7.84
C ASN A 86 14.02 -16.40 7.20
N GLU A 87 15.24 -16.82 7.51
CA GLU A 87 15.83 -18.07 7.04
C GLU A 87 15.07 -19.31 7.55
N GLU A 88 14.54 -19.26 8.78
CA GLU A 88 13.76 -20.37 9.33
C GLU A 88 12.50 -20.63 8.51
N PHE A 89 11.90 -19.59 7.91
CA PHE A 89 10.74 -19.74 7.03
C PHE A 89 11.10 -20.53 5.77
N CYS A 90 12.33 -20.40 5.26
CA CYS A 90 12.81 -21.17 4.11
C CYS A 90 12.94 -22.68 4.42
N SER A 91 13.01 -23.07 5.69
CA SER A 91 13.08 -24.48 6.11
C SER A 91 11.71 -25.15 6.26
N LEU A 92 10.60 -24.46 5.99
CA LEU A 92 9.26 -25.05 5.94
C LEU A 92 9.14 -26.14 4.87
N SER A 93 8.30 -27.14 5.12
CA SER A 93 7.99 -28.18 4.15
C SER A 93 7.03 -27.70 3.06
N VAL A 94 6.90 -28.47 1.97
CA VAL A 94 5.95 -28.16 0.87
C VAL A 94 4.52 -28.03 1.40
N SER A 95 4.08 -28.95 2.28
CA SER A 95 2.71 -28.96 2.81
C SER A 95 2.45 -27.76 3.71
N GLN A 96 3.42 -27.42 4.57
CA GLN A 96 3.36 -26.27 5.47
C GLN A 96 3.29 -24.96 4.70
N LEU A 97 4.16 -24.76 3.70
CA LEU A 97 4.11 -23.56 2.87
C LEU A 97 2.78 -23.48 2.11
N THR A 98 2.32 -24.60 1.55
CA THR A 98 1.05 -24.67 0.81
C THR A 98 -0.14 -24.31 1.69
N GLU A 99 -0.16 -24.79 2.95
CA GLU A 99 -1.19 -24.43 3.94
C GLU A 99 -1.22 -22.91 4.16
N ILE A 100 -0.07 -22.30 4.43
CA ILE A 100 0.06 -20.85 4.68
C ILE A 100 -0.40 -20.05 3.45
N ILE A 101 0.14 -20.33 2.26
CA ILE A 101 -0.18 -19.56 1.06
C ILE A 101 -1.60 -19.79 0.55
N SER A 102 -2.29 -20.84 1.00
CA SER A 102 -3.67 -21.10 0.59
C SER A 102 -4.70 -20.22 1.32
N HIS A 103 -4.32 -19.58 2.44
CA HIS A 103 -5.26 -18.86 3.31
C HIS A 103 -5.61 -17.44 2.84
N ASP A 104 -6.89 -17.11 2.83
CA ASP A 104 -7.40 -15.78 2.48
C ASP A 104 -6.94 -14.68 3.46
N GLU A 105 -6.65 -15.03 4.70
CA GLU A 105 -6.30 -14.09 5.80
C GLU A 105 -4.87 -13.55 5.77
N LEU A 106 -4.07 -13.93 4.77
CA LEU A 106 -2.71 -13.42 4.60
C LEU A 106 -2.71 -11.89 4.46
N ASP A 107 -1.92 -11.21 5.30
CA ASP A 107 -1.73 -9.77 5.27
C ASP A 107 -0.65 -9.41 4.24
N VAL A 108 -1.06 -9.34 2.98
CA VAL A 108 -0.21 -9.03 1.84
C VAL A 108 -0.91 -8.04 0.93
N LYS A 109 -0.20 -6.99 0.51
CA LYS A 109 -0.73 -5.93 -0.35
C LYS A 109 -0.86 -6.36 -1.81
N GLU A 110 0.03 -7.23 -2.29
CA GLU A 110 0.11 -7.69 -3.66
C GLU A 110 0.48 -9.18 -3.76
N GLU A 111 -0.08 -9.91 -4.72
CA GLU A 111 0.27 -11.33 -4.93
C GLU A 111 1.71 -11.51 -5.45
N THR A 112 2.34 -10.45 -5.97
CA THR A 112 3.76 -10.40 -6.36
C THR A 112 4.65 -10.78 -5.18
N THR A 113 4.33 -10.30 -3.97
CA THR A 113 5.06 -10.65 -2.75
C THR A 113 4.95 -12.14 -2.44
N VAL A 114 3.76 -12.74 -2.57
CA VAL A 114 3.56 -14.19 -2.34
C VAL A 114 4.40 -15.01 -3.32
N TRP A 115 4.45 -14.58 -4.59
CA TRP A 115 5.32 -15.18 -5.60
C TRP A 115 6.80 -15.08 -5.22
N GLU A 116 7.29 -13.92 -4.80
CA GLU A 116 8.68 -13.72 -4.37
C GLU A 116 9.07 -14.64 -3.19
N VAL A 117 8.16 -14.82 -2.22
CA VAL A 117 8.37 -15.76 -1.10
C VAL A 117 8.55 -17.18 -1.63
N VAL A 118 7.70 -17.61 -2.56
CA VAL A 118 7.79 -18.95 -3.17
C VAL A 118 9.12 -19.12 -3.93
N VAL A 119 9.54 -18.11 -4.68
CA VAL A 119 10.83 -18.11 -5.39
C VAL A 119 11.99 -18.26 -4.41
N ARG A 120 12.01 -17.47 -3.33
CA ARG A 120 13.05 -17.53 -2.28
C ARG A 120 13.07 -18.90 -1.60
N TRP A 121 11.90 -19.46 -1.30
CA TRP A 121 11.79 -20.78 -0.70
C TRP A 121 12.28 -21.89 -1.66
N VAL A 122 12.00 -21.81 -2.96
CA VAL A 122 12.54 -22.76 -3.95
C VAL A 122 14.05 -22.61 -4.10
N GLN A 123 14.58 -21.38 -4.09
CA GLN A 123 16.02 -21.11 -4.18
C GLN A 123 16.81 -21.80 -3.06
N HIS A 124 16.24 -21.84 -1.85
CA HIS A 124 16.90 -22.45 -0.70
C HIS A 124 17.18 -23.96 -0.85
N SER A 125 16.34 -24.69 -1.57
CA SER A 125 16.54 -26.13 -1.83
C SER A 125 16.02 -26.48 -3.23
N ARG A 126 16.76 -26.00 -4.24
CA ARG A 126 16.37 -26.05 -5.65
C ARG A 126 16.09 -27.48 -6.13
N GLU A 127 16.98 -28.42 -5.86
CA GLU A 127 16.91 -29.79 -6.41
C GLU A 127 15.64 -30.53 -5.94
N ASP A 128 15.29 -30.38 -4.67
CA ASP A 128 14.15 -31.08 -4.06
C ASP A 128 12.80 -30.34 -4.24
N ARG A 129 12.82 -29.04 -4.55
CA ARG A 129 11.59 -28.23 -4.56
C ARG A 129 11.11 -27.87 -5.96
N LEU A 130 12.00 -27.84 -6.96
CA LEU A 130 11.65 -27.42 -8.32
C LEU A 130 10.55 -28.30 -8.95
N HIS A 131 10.52 -29.60 -8.64
CA HIS A 131 9.49 -30.51 -9.14
C HIS A 131 8.12 -30.33 -8.45
N ARG A 132 8.08 -29.69 -7.28
CA ARG A 132 6.85 -29.41 -6.51
C ARG A 132 6.28 -28.02 -6.77
N LEU A 133 7.02 -27.18 -7.50
CA LEU A 133 6.60 -25.83 -7.85
C LEU A 133 5.20 -25.78 -8.50
N PRO A 134 4.83 -26.63 -9.48
CA PRO A 134 3.50 -26.57 -10.10
C PRO A 134 2.34 -26.72 -9.10
N SER A 135 2.51 -27.56 -8.07
CA SER A 135 1.48 -27.73 -7.03
C SER A 135 1.33 -26.54 -6.09
N ILE A 136 2.40 -25.75 -5.91
CA ILE A 136 2.38 -24.54 -5.08
C ILE A 136 1.76 -23.39 -5.88
N LEU A 137 2.06 -23.32 -7.18
CA LEU A 137 1.56 -22.25 -8.06
C LEU A 137 0.04 -22.20 -8.13
N SER A 138 -0.66 -23.33 -8.05
CA SER A 138 -2.13 -23.33 -8.03
C SER A 138 -2.75 -22.59 -6.85
N HIS A 139 -1.98 -22.26 -5.81
CA HIS A 139 -2.44 -21.52 -4.63
C HIS A 139 -2.11 -20.02 -4.68
N ILE A 140 -1.32 -19.56 -5.67
CA ILE A 140 -1.09 -18.15 -5.93
C ILE A 140 -2.23 -17.60 -6.78
N ARG A 141 -2.74 -16.42 -6.44
CA ARG A 141 -3.90 -15.82 -7.12
C ARG A 141 -3.45 -15.03 -8.34
N PHE A 142 -2.94 -15.73 -9.36
CA PHE A 142 -2.45 -15.10 -10.61
C PHE A 142 -3.49 -14.21 -11.30
N ASN A 143 -4.79 -14.44 -11.07
CA ASN A 143 -5.88 -13.60 -11.59
C ASN A 143 -5.93 -12.19 -10.99
N LEU A 144 -5.25 -11.95 -9.85
CA LEU A 144 -5.16 -10.65 -9.19
C LEU A 144 -3.85 -9.91 -9.52
N LEU A 145 -2.98 -10.50 -10.34
CA LEU A 145 -1.75 -9.88 -10.81
C LEU A 145 -1.99 -9.08 -12.09
N THR A 146 -1.13 -8.10 -12.35
CA THR A 146 -1.17 -7.37 -13.62
C THR A 146 -0.72 -8.24 -14.79
N SER A 147 -1.07 -7.84 -16.02
CA SER A 147 -0.61 -8.54 -17.22
C SER A 147 0.92 -8.51 -17.35
N ASP A 148 1.57 -7.45 -16.86
CA ASP A 148 3.02 -7.30 -16.92
C ASP A 148 3.72 -8.19 -15.88
N ASP A 149 3.18 -8.26 -14.66
CA ASP A 149 3.69 -9.15 -13.61
C ASP A 149 3.57 -10.62 -14.02
N THR A 150 2.42 -11.00 -14.58
CA THR A 150 2.23 -12.38 -15.05
C THR A 150 3.17 -12.74 -16.19
N ALA A 151 3.46 -11.80 -17.11
CA ALA A 151 4.46 -12.00 -18.16
C ALA A 151 5.88 -12.15 -17.58
N ALA A 152 6.27 -11.29 -16.63
CA ALA A 152 7.55 -11.37 -15.94
C ALA A 152 7.73 -12.71 -15.20
N ILE A 153 6.68 -13.19 -14.54
CA ILE A 153 6.69 -14.49 -13.85
C ILE A 153 6.82 -15.66 -14.83
N LEU A 154 6.14 -15.60 -15.98
CA LEU A 154 6.25 -16.63 -17.01
C LEU A 154 7.67 -16.72 -17.62
N GLU A 155 8.38 -15.60 -17.69
CA GLU A 155 9.79 -15.54 -18.13
C GLU A 155 10.80 -15.97 -17.06
N HIS A 156 10.37 -16.15 -15.81
CA HIS A 156 11.27 -16.48 -14.72
C HIS A 156 11.96 -17.85 -14.94
N PRO A 157 13.28 -17.99 -14.66
CA PRO A 157 14.04 -19.21 -14.95
C PRO A 157 13.41 -20.50 -14.39
N PHE A 158 12.90 -20.47 -13.15
CA PHE A 158 12.26 -21.65 -12.54
C PHE A 158 10.95 -22.07 -13.22
N VAL A 159 10.24 -21.13 -13.83
CA VAL A 159 9.01 -21.43 -14.57
C VAL A 159 9.35 -21.95 -15.96
N ARG A 160 10.38 -21.39 -16.62
CA ARG A 160 10.84 -21.85 -17.92
C ARG A 160 11.48 -23.23 -17.90
N GLU A 161 12.19 -23.57 -16.82
CA GLU A 161 12.81 -24.88 -16.63
C GLU A 161 11.80 -26.00 -16.34
N ASN A 162 10.60 -25.65 -15.86
CA ASN A 162 9.53 -26.62 -15.58
C ASN A 162 8.29 -26.30 -16.43
N PRO A 163 8.10 -26.98 -17.57
CA PRO A 163 6.97 -26.72 -18.47
C PRO A 163 5.59 -26.84 -17.80
N GLY A 164 5.48 -27.70 -16.78
CA GLY A 164 4.24 -27.86 -16.00
C GLY A 164 3.87 -26.61 -15.20
N SER A 165 4.85 -25.83 -14.75
CA SER A 165 4.62 -24.58 -14.03
C SER A 165 3.95 -23.53 -14.92
N SER A 166 4.43 -23.38 -16.17
CA SER A 166 3.86 -22.43 -17.13
C SER A 166 2.43 -22.80 -17.55
N GLU A 167 2.14 -24.10 -17.64
CA GLU A 167 0.80 -24.61 -17.95
C GLU A 167 -0.18 -24.36 -16.80
N VAL A 168 0.24 -24.56 -15.54
CA VAL A 168 -0.57 -24.24 -14.36
C VAL A 168 -0.93 -22.75 -14.33
N ILE A 169 0.04 -21.86 -14.53
CA ILE A 169 -0.21 -20.40 -14.53
C ILE A 169 -1.22 -20.03 -15.62
N ARG A 170 -0.99 -20.50 -16.86
CA ARG A 170 -1.92 -20.25 -17.97
C ARG A 170 -3.32 -20.81 -17.70
N ASN A 171 -3.43 -22.00 -17.12
CA ASN A 171 -4.71 -22.60 -16.77
C ASN A 171 -5.45 -21.81 -15.67
N VAL A 172 -4.73 -21.31 -14.65
CA VAL A 172 -5.31 -20.49 -13.57
C VAL A 172 -5.84 -19.16 -14.12
N VAL A 173 -5.07 -18.53 -15.03
CA VAL A 173 -5.45 -17.27 -15.69
C VAL A 173 -6.65 -17.48 -16.64
N GLN A 174 -6.64 -18.55 -17.43
CA GLN A 174 -7.69 -18.81 -18.44
C GLN A 174 -9.01 -19.29 -17.84
N LYS A 175 -8.98 -20.16 -16.82
CA LYS A 175 -10.21 -20.68 -16.21
C LYS A 175 -10.92 -19.63 -15.39
N GLY A 176 -10.18 -18.68 -14.81
CA GLY A 176 -10.67 -17.79 -13.77
C GLY A 176 -11.18 -18.58 -12.56
N ASN A 177 -11.31 -17.92 -11.41
CA ASN A 177 -12.05 -18.49 -10.29
C ASN A 177 -13.02 -17.42 -9.77
N PRO A 178 -14.33 -17.54 -10.05
CA PRO A 178 -15.30 -16.52 -9.67
C PRO A 178 -15.51 -16.43 -8.14
N ASN A 179 -15.03 -17.40 -7.36
CA ASN A 179 -15.08 -17.39 -5.89
C ASN A 179 -13.75 -16.95 -5.25
N LEU A 180 -12.79 -16.47 -6.05
CA LEU A 180 -11.48 -16.07 -5.55
C LEU A 180 -11.61 -14.73 -4.80
N LYS A 181 -11.45 -14.78 -3.48
CA LYS A 181 -11.41 -13.57 -2.65
C LYS A 181 -10.01 -12.95 -2.71
N PRO A 182 -9.87 -11.62 -2.77
CA PRO A 182 -8.60 -10.96 -2.53
C PRO A 182 -8.06 -11.31 -1.13
N ARG A 183 -6.73 -11.21 -0.92
CA ARG A 183 -6.12 -11.45 0.39
C ARG A 183 -6.57 -10.36 1.36
N LEU A 184 -6.61 -10.66 2.66
CA LEU A 184 -7.04 -9.70 3.68
C LEU A 184 -6.26 -8.38 3.62
N GLY A 185 -4.94 -8.42 3.39
CA GLY A 185 -4.10 -7.22 3.23
C GLY A 185 -4.39 -6.40 1.96
N MET A 186 -5.08 -6.98 0.97
CA MET A 186 -5.56 -6.29 -0.24
C MET A 186 -6.91 -5.62 -0.03
N THR A 187 -7.65 -6.00 1.03
CA THR A 187 -9.01 -5.52 1.34
C THR A 187 -9.07 -4.66 2.59
N THR A 188 -7.93 -4.22 3.14
CA THR A 188 -7.91 -3.30 4.28
C THR A 188 -8.48 -1.95 3.83
N GLU A 189 -9.80 -1.84 3.82
CA GLU A 189 -10.55 -0.63 3.55
C GLU A 189 -10.65 0.17 4.86
N MET A 190 -10.20 1.42 4.87
CA MET A 190 -10.50 2.32 6.00
C MET A 190 -11.99 2.64 6.00
N ALA A 191 -12.62 2.50 7.17
CA ALA A 191 -13.97 3.02 7.38
C ALA A 191 -13.89 4.52 7.69
N ILE A 192 -14.58 5.35 6.91
CA ILE A 192 -14.78 6.77 7.21
C ILE A 192 -16.15 6.96 7.84
N LEU A 193 -16.15 7.54 9.04
CA LEU A 193 -17.34 8.12 9.66
C LEU A 193 -17.21 9.63 9.57
N SER A 194 -18.01 10.24 8.70
CA SER A 194 -18.16 11.68 8.63
C SER A 194 -19.36 12.08 9.47
N ASN A 195 -19.15 12.98 10.43
CA ASN A 195 -20.25 13.65 11.12
C ASN A 195 -20.33 15.10 10.62
N SER A 196 -21.40 15.40 9.88
CA SER A 196 -21.68 16.71 9.32
C SER A 196 -21.90 17.80 10.37
N GLU A 197 -22.32 17.44 11.59
CA GLU A 197 -22.55 18.39 12.69
C GLU A 197 -21.27 18.71 13.47
N SER A 198 -20.43 17.70 13.75
CA SER A 198 -19.20 17.88 14.54
C SER A 198 -17.99 18.27 13.70
N LYS A 199 -18.08 18.22 12.36
CA LYS A 199 -16.97 18.51 11.43
C LYS A 199 -15.75 17.63 11.68
N GLU A 200 -15.98 16.45 12.23
CA GLU A 200 -14.96 15.48 12.59
C GLU A 200 -15.02 14.32 11.60
N LEU A 201 -13.87 13.99 11.02
CA LEU A 201 -13.68 12.79 10.21
C LEU A 201 -12.97 11.76 11.08
N LEU A 202 -13.66 10.69 11.41
CA LEU A 202 -13.08 9.56 12.11
C LEU A 202 -12.73 8.50 11.08
N PHE A 203 -11.47 8.06 11.08
CA PHE A 203 -11.02 6.94 10.27
C PHE A 203 -10.64 5.77 11.16
N MET A 204 -11.03 4.57 10.73
CA MET A 204 -10.80 3.33 11.46
C MET A 204 -10.11 2.34 10.53
N ASN A 205 -8.99 1.78 10.99
CA ASN A 205 -8.54 0.48 10.53
C ASN A 205 -9.35 -0.59 11.28
N PRO A 206 -10.17 -1.41 10.60
CA PRO A 206 -10.99 -2.43 11.25
C PRO A 206 -10.17 -3.45 12.06
N GLN A 207 -8.89 -3.66 11.72
CA GLN A 207 -7.99 -4.60 12.40
C GLN A 207 -7.42 -4.06 13.71
N GLU A 208 -7.25 -2.75 13.84
CA GLU A 208 -6.69 -2.13 15.04
C GLU A 208 -7.75 -1.78 16.08
N GLY A 209 -9.02 -1.70 15.66
CA GLY A 209 -10.15 -1.35 16.53
C GLY A 209 -10.03 0.04 17.16
N LYS A 210 -9.13 0.88 16.64
CA LYS A 210 -8.88 2.25 17.10
C LYS A 210 -9.34 3.23 16.04
N TYR A 211 -10.14 4.21 16.47
CA TYR A 211 -10.48 5.37 15.67
C TYR A 211 -9.35 6.38 15.78
N ILE A 212 -8.93 6.91 14.63
CA ILE A 212 -8.05 8.06 14.56
C ILE A 212 -8.93 9.24 14.15
N SER A 213 -8.89 10.30 14.94
CA SER A 213 -9.61 11.54 14.64
C SER A 213 -8.76 12.40 13.72
N CYS A 214 -9.26 12.68 12.52
CA CYS A 214 -8.78 13.76 11.67
C CYS A 214 -9.62 14.99 11.95
N ASN A 215 -9.03 15.97 12.62
CA ASN A 215 -9.65 17.29 12.71
C ASN A 215 -9.46 17.99 11.36
N TYR A 216 -10.56 18.19 10.67
CA TYR A 216 -10.63 19.05 9.51
C TYR A 216 -11.07 20.46 9.95
N LYS A 217 -10.48 21.51 9.39
CA LYS A 217 -10.97 22.89 9.56
C LYS A 217 -11.85 23.24 8.36
N PRO A 218 -13.17 23.40 8.53
CA PRO A 218 -14.11 23.79 7.47
C PRO A 218 -13.78 25.06 6.70
N GLU A 219 -12.85 25.85 7.22
CA GLU A 219 -12.36 27.10 6.66
C GLU A 219 -11.41 26.85 5.47
N ASP A 220 -10.85 25.64 5.34
CA ASP A 220 -9.82 25.30 4.35
C ASP A 220 -10.39 24.72 3.04
N LEU A 221 -11.66 24.29 2.99
CA LEU A 221 -12.31 23.77 1.77
C LEU A 221 -13.63 24.51 1.48
N PRO A 222 -13.85 24.94 0.23
CA PRO A 222 -15.02 25.71 -0.13
C PRO A 222 -16.24 24.80 -0.34
N GLY A 223 -17.25 24.93 0.52
CA GLY A 223 -18.63 24.48 0.24
C GLY A 223 -19.02 23.05 0.62
N ASP A 224 -19.88 22.43 -0.20
CA ASP A 224 -20.39 21.06 0.05
C ASP A 224 -19.29 20.05 -0.30
N THR A 225 -19.05 19.12 0.63
CA THR A 225 -17.92 18.18 0.56
C THR A 225 -18.43 16.75 0.52
N ASP A 226 -17.81 15.94 -0.33
CA ASP A 226 -18.02 14.50 -0.40
C ASP A 226 -16.69 13.78 -0.21
N VAL A 227 -16.68 12.66 0.50
CA VAL A 227 -15.45 12.01 1.00
C VAL A 227 -15.42 10.55 0.58
N THR A 228 -14.31 10.10 0.02
CA THR A 228 -14.11 8.70 -0.36
C THR A 228 -12.74 8.17 0.05
N VAL A 229 -12.64 6.86 0.20
CA VAL A 229 -11.38 6.13 0.36
C VAL A 229 -11.18 5.22 -0.84
N THR A 230 -9.97 5.19 -1.38
CA THR A 230 -9.58 4.24 -2.41
C THR A 230 -9.11 2.91 -1.81
N SER A 231 -9.05 1.85 -2.60
CA SER A 231 -8.59 0.52 -2.15
C SER A 231 -7.16 0.48 -1.60
N ASP A 232 -6.35 1.51 -1.88
CA ASP A 232 -4.99 1.69 -1.39
C ASP A 232 -4.90 2.61 -0.14
N ASN A 233 -6.04 2.87 0.52
CA ASN A 233 -6.15 3.69 1.73
C ASN A 233 -5.74 5.16 1.56
N ASN A 234 -5.92 5.73 0.38
CA ASN A 234 -5.86 7.17 0.22
C ASN A 234 -7.24 7.78 0.45
N ILE A 235 -7.28 8.84 1.25
CA ILE A 235 -8.52 9.59 1.52
C ILE A 235 -8.59 10.77 0.58
N TYR A 236 -9.72 10.91 -0.10
CA TYR A 236 -10.00 12.02 -1.00
C TYR A 236 -11.24 12.79 -0.55
N ILE A 237 -11.19 14.12 -0.65
CA ILE A 237 -12.35 15.00 -0.52
C ILE A 237 -12.57 15.71 -1.84
N LEU A 238 -13.80 15.64 -2.35
CA LEU A 238 -14.28 16.50 -3.42
C LEU A 238 -15.02 17.68 -2.79
N SER A 239 -14.63 18.90 -3.13
CA SER A 239 -15.27 20.14 -2.66
C SER A 239 -15.90 20.88 -3.83
N ARG A 240 -17.13 21.37 -3.66
CA ARG A 240 -17.78 22.28 -4.62
C ARG A 240 -17.89 23.69 -4.03
N GLU A 241 -17.29 24.65 -4.70
CA GLU A 241 -17.36 26.05 -4.30
C GLU A 241 -18.80 26.60 -4.41
N ARG A 242 -19.26 27.35 -3.39
CA ARG A 242 -20.65 27.84 -3.31
C ARG A 242 -20.98 28.97 -4.27
N GLU A 243 -19.96 29.66 -4.79
CA GLU A 243 -20.11 30.88 -5.60
C GLU A 243 -19.86 30.65 -7.09
N SER A 244 -19.23 29.54 -7.47
CA SER A 244 -19.01 29.11 -8.87
C SER A 244 -19.59 27.69 -9.07
N ASN A 245 -20.66 27.57 -9.84
CA ASN A 245 -21.39 26.29 -9.97
C ASN A 245 -20.60 25.18 -10.70
N ASP A 246 -19.44 25.49 -11.28
CA ASP A 246 -18.71 24.61 -12.21
C ASP A 246 -17.31 24.19 -11.74
N GLU A 247 -16.80 24.68 -10.60
CA GLU A 247 -15.44 24.35 -10.14
C GLU A 247 -15.47 23.33 -9.00
N LEU A 248 -14.93 22.15 -9.30
CA LEU A 248 -14.75 21.04 -8.37
C LEU A 248 -13.27 20.93 -8.01
N SER A 249 -12.95 21.02 -6.73
CA SER A 249 -11.58 20.85 -6.23
C SER A 249 -11.46 19.50 -5.56
N LEU A 250 -10.46 18.71 -5.95
CA LEU A 250 -10.19 17.39 -5.38
C LEU A 250 -8.99 17.49 -4.45
N PHE A 251 -9.11 17.00 -3.23
CA PHE A 251 -8.05 17.02 -2.23
C PHE A 251 -7.72 15.60 -1.80
N LYS A 252 -6.43 15.30 -1.61
CA LYS A 252 -5.90 14.06 -1.05
C LYS A 252 -5.31 14.34 0.32
N TYR A 253 -5.62 13.51 1.31
CA TYR A 253 -5.04 13.63 2.64
C TYR A 253 -3.60 13.08 2.69
N SER A 254 -2.68 13.87 3.23
CA SER A 254 -1.31 13.45 3.54
C SER A 254 -1.21 13.03 5.01
N HIS A 255 -1.14 11.72 5.26
CA HIS A 255 -0.96 11.17 6.61
C HIS A 255 0.36 11.59 7.27
N ALA A 256 1.42 11.77 6.48
CA ALA A 256 2.75 12.13 6.99
C ALA A 256 2.80 13.56 7.55
N GLU A 257 2.04 14.46 6.95
CA GLU A 257 2.03 15.89 7.28
C GLU A 257 0.76 16.31 8.01
N ASN A 258 -0.26 15.44 8.08
CA ASN A 258 -1.58 15.73 8.64
C ASN A 258 -2.23 16.97 7.98
N VAL A 259 -2.15 17.05 6.64
CA VAL A 259 -2.72 18.15 5.84
C VAL A 259 -3.42 17.60 4.59
N TRP A 260 -4.41 18.35 4.11
CA TRP A 260 -5.03 18.12 2.80
C TRP A 260 -4.20 18.79 1.71
N LYS A 261 -3.92 18.07 0.64
CA LYS A 261 -3.22 18.58 -0.56
C LYS A 261 -4.16 18.51 -1.75
N ASP A 262 -4.10 19.47 -2.64
CA ASP A 262 -4.85 19.39 -3.90
C ASP A 262 -4.36 18.16 -4.70
N ALA A 263 -5.28 17.24 -4.99
CA ALA A 263 -5.02 15.99 -5.69
C ALA A 263 -4.95 16.17 -7.21
N ALA A 264 -5.39 17.32 -7.74
CA ALA A 264 -5.20 17.70 -9.14
C ALA A 264 -3.78 18.22 -9.40
N ILE A 265 -3.02 18.55 -8.35
CA ILE A 265 -1.66 19.06 -8.46
C ILE A 265 -0.66 17.89 -8.51
N GLY A 266 -0.16 17.62 -9.72
CA GLY A 266 0.78 16.53 -10.01
C GLY A 266 2.23 16.78 -9.61
N TYR A 267 2.46 17.57 -8.58
CA TYR A 267 3.80 17.92 -8.16
C TYR A 267 3.86 18.24 -6.67
N THR A 268 5.05 18.07 -6.09
CA THR A 268 5.35 18.43 -4.70
C THR A 268 6.53 19.39 -4.65
N SER A 269 6.52 20.35 -3.72
CA SER A 269 7.70 21.18 -3.49
C SER A 269 8.85 20.32 -2.96
N LEU A 270 10.03 20.51 -3.54
CA LEU A 270 11.34 20.01 -3.11
C LEU A 270 12.14 21.10 -2.36
N GLY A 271 11.53 22.26 -2.15
CA GLY A 271 12.06 23.39 -1.40
C GLY A 271 12.71 24.48 -2.23
N CYS A 272 13.34 25.41 -1.51
CA CYS A 272 13.97 26.60 -2.07
C CYS A 272 15.48 26.43 -2.26
N TRP A 273 15.97 26.69 -3.47
CA TRP A 273 17.36 26.44 -3.87
C TRP A 273 17.98 27.65 -4.54
N ALA A 274 19.24 27.96 -4.21
CA ALA A 274 19.96 29.07 -4.80
C ALA A 274 20.23 28.83 -6.28
N ASP A 275 20.34 29.90 -7.06
CA ASP A 275 20.58 29.85 -8.49
C ASP A 275 21.60 30.90 -8.94
N ASP A 276 22.21 30.69 -10.11
CA ASP A 276 23.17 31.60 -10.71
C ASP A 276 22.74 31.96 -12.14
N ILE A 277 22.62 33.26 -12.43
CA ILE A 277 22.19 33.74 -13.75
C ILE A 277 23.15 33.38 -14.89
N SER A 278 24.44 33.20 -14.58
CA SER A 278 25.48 32.87 -15.54
C SER A 278 25.55 31.37 -15.84
N ASP A 279 25.04 30.54 -14.93
CA ASP A 279 25.17 29.08 -14.98
C ASP A 279 24.01 28.39 -14.22
N ARG A 280 22.80 28.56 -14.75
CA ARG A 280 21.54 28.14 -14.11
C ARG A 280 21.56 26.69 -13.63
N ALA A 281 21.08 26.45 -12.40
CA ALA A 281 20.92 25.11 -11.84
C ALA A 281 19.91 24.27 -12.63
N ILE A 282 18.82 24.90 -13.07
CA ILE A 282 17.83 24.30 -13.98
C ILE A 282 17.67 25.26 -15.19
N PRO A 283 17.84 24.77 -16.43
CA PRO A 283 17.64 25.56 -17.64
C PRO A 283 16.26 26.20 -17.76
N THR A 284 16.22 27.38 -18.39
CA THR A 284 14.99 28.14 -18.66
C THR A 284 14.05 27.41 -19.61
N LEU A 285 12.74 27.52 -19.37
CA LEU A 285 11.70 27.13 -20.31
C LEU A 285 11.01 28.33 -20.97
N GLU A 286 11.30 29.54 -20.52
CA GLU A 286 10.82 30.77 -21.16
C GLU A 286 11.10 30.81 -22.67
N GLY A 287 10.09 31.19 -23.46
CA GLY A 287 10.18 31.28 -24.92
C GLY A 287 10.21 29.93 -25.65
N THR A 288 10.03 28.81 -24.96
CA THR A 288 10.01 27.47 -25.58
C THR A 288 8.61 26.91 -25.82
N ASP A 289 7.57 27.52 -25.25
CA ASP A 289 6.18 27.04 -25.30
C ASP A 289 5.21 28.22 -25.26
N SER A 290 4.14 28.18 -26.05
CA SER A 290 3.17 29.28 -26.13
C SER A 290 2.44 29.55 -24.80
N ARG A 291 2.39 28.57 -23.90
CA ARG A 291 1.85 28.75 -22.53
C ARG A 291 2.69 29.72 -21.69
N LEU A 292 3.95 29.94 -22.05
CA LEU A 292 4.88 30.85 -21.38
C LEU A 292 5.10 32.14 -22.17
N ASP A 293 4.29 32.46 -23.17
CA ASP A 293 4.43 33.72 -23.91
C ASP A 293 4.20 34.95 -23.01
N GLY A 294 4.88 36.05 -23.36
CA GLY A 294 4.85 37.30 -22.60
C GLY A 294 5.88 37.36 -21.46
N HIS A 295 5.83 38.43 -20.67
CA HIS A 295 6.76 38.60 -19.56
C HIS A 295 6.29 37.80 -18.35
N TYR A 296 7.20 37.03 -17.74
CA TYR A 296 6.86 36.11 -16.64
C TYR A 296 6.29 36.83 -15.41
N SER A 297 6.72 38.07 -15.13
CA SER A 297 6.26 38.84 -13.96
C SER A 297 4.80 39.29 -14.02
N SER A 298 4.15 39.21 -15.19
CA SER A 298 2.73 39.54 -15.37
C SER A 298 1.89 38.31 -15.70
N ARG A 299 2.46 37.11 -15.57
CA ARG A 299 1.81 35.85 -15.95
C ARG A 299 0.86 35.38 -14.85
N GLU A 300 -0.42 35.24 -15.19
CA GLU A 300 -1.38 34.55 -14.32
C GLU A 300 -1.10 33.04 -14.26
N ASN A 301 -1.26 32.45 -13.08
CA ASN A 301 -1.01 31.04 -12.76
C ASN A 301 0.39 30.56 -13.21
N PRO A 302 1.47 31.24 -12.78
CA PRO A 302 2.81 30.97 -13.29
C PRO A 302 3.32 29.58 -12.92
N ILE A 303 2.98 29.08 -11.72
CA ILE A 303 3.36 27.75 -11.25
C ILE A 303 2.69 26.67 -12.11
N GLU A 304 1.37 26.74 -12.26
CA GLU A 304 0.61 25.76 -13.05
C GLU A 304 1.03 25.75 -14.53
N LYS A 305 1.22 26.94 -15.14
CA LYS A 305 1.70 27.00 -16.53
C LYS A 305 3.10 26.41 -16.67
N CYS A 306 3.99 26.65 -15.70
CA CYS A 306 5.33 26.08 -15.71
C CYS A 306 5.29 24.55 -15.57
N TYR A 307 4.48 24.05 -14.64
CA TYR A 307 4.23 22.62 -14.44
C TYR A 307 3.76 21.95 -15.73
N GLN A 308 2.71 22.47 -16.37
CA GLN A 308 2.13 21.90 -17.59
C GLN A 308 3.15 21.82 -18.75
N VAL A 309 4.06 22.80 -18.83
CA VAL A 309 5.12 22.86 -19.84
C VAL A 309 6.20 21.82 -19.57
N ALA A 310 6.64 21.69 -18.32
CA ALA A 310 7.60 20.68 -17.90
C ALA A 310 7.03 19.25 -18.03
N LEU A 311 5.77 19.05 -17.63
CA LEU A 311 5.03 17.79 -17.77
C LEU A 311 4.94 17.36 -19.24
N SER A 312 4.57 18.28 -20.14
CA SER A 312 4.49 17.98 -21.57
C SER A 312 5.84 17.61 -22.21
N ARG A 313 6.95 17.92 -21.53
CA ARG A 313 8.32 17.55 -21.95
C ARG A 313 8.84 16.31 -21.23
N GLY A 314 8.04 15.69 -20.37
CA GLY A 314 8.42 14.54 -19.56
C GLY A 314 9.53 14.86 -18.55
N PHE A 315 9.61 16.10 -18.07
CA PHE A 315 10.62 16.48 -17.10
C PHE A 315 10.23 16.01 -15.69
N PRO A 316 11.18 15.49 -14.89
CA PRO A 316 10.89 15.04 -13.53
C PRO A 316 10.74 16.19 -12.52
N VAL A 317 11.21 17.39 -12.88
CA VAL A 317 11.08 18.60 -12.04
C VAL A 317 10.81 19.83 -12.90
N PHE A 318 10.21 20.83 -12.27
CA PHE A 318 10.21 22.21 -12.75
C PHE A 318 10.55 23.16 -11.61
N ALA A 319 10.87 24.40 -11.94
CA ALA A 319 11.14 25.43 -10.95
C ALA A 319 10.54 26.77 -11.37
N VAL A 320 10.16 27.54 -10.36
CA VAL A 320 9.67 28.91 -10.51
C VAL A 320 10.61 29.85 -9.75
N GLN A 321 11.03 30.92 -10.42
CA GLN A 321 11.88 31.97 -9.85
C GLN A 321 11.18 33.33 -9.95
N ASN A 322 11.37 34.16 -8.94
CA ASN A 322 10.93 35.56 -8.90
C ASN A 322 9.48 35.78 -9.36
N GLY A 323 8.55 34.99 -8.82
CA GLY A 323 7.11 35.12 -9.03
C GLY A 323 6.60 34.55 -10.35
N GLY A 324 7.45 34.03 -11.24
CA GLY A 324 6.93 33.32 -12.40
C GLY A 324 7.86 32.89 -13.52
N TRP A 325 9.17 33.19 -13.42
CA TRP A 325 10.14 32.70 -14.40
C TRP A 325 10.25 31.18 -14.31
N CYS A 326 10.03 30.50 -15.44
CA CYS A 326 9.89 29.07 -15.50
C CYS A 326 11.17 28.37 -15.96
N ALA A 327 11.53 27.30 -15.25
CA ALA A 327 12.64 26.41 -15.58
C ALA A 327 12.24 24.94 -15.46
N GLY A 328 12.94 24.06 -16.20
CA GLY A 328 12.73 22.62 -16.15
C GLY A 328 13.74 21.87 -17.01
N SER A 329 14.07 20.64 -16.62
CA SER A 329 15.02 19.80 -17.34
C SER A 329 14.83 18.33 -17.00
N ALA A 330 15.12 17.46 -17.97
CA ALA A 330 15.17 16.01 -17.78
C ALA A 330 16.18 15.59 -16.69
N ASP A 331 17.28 16.32 -16.53
CA ASP A 331 18.31 16.07 -15.51
C ASP A 331 18.11 16.91 -14.23
N GLY A 332 16.99 17.62 -14.14
CA GLY A 332 16.79 18.62 -13.09
C GLY A 332 16.87 18.06 -11.67
N LEU A 333 16.51 16.78 -11.46
CA LEU A 333 16.65 16.08 -10.17
C LEU A 333 18.09 16.02 -9.65
N ASN A 334 19.09 16.07 -10.52
CA ASN A 334 20.51 16.00 -10.15
C ASN A 334 21.18 17.38 -10.10
N THR A 335 20.51 18.43 -10.59
CA THR A 335 21.13 19.75 -10.77
C THR A 335 20.49 20.84 -9.93
N TYR A 336 19.25 20.68 -9.47
CA TYR A 336 18.52 21.74 -8.76
C TYR A 336 19.23 22.22 -7.48
N TYR A 337 19.94 21.32 -6.79
CA TYR A 337 20.63 21.60 -5.54
C TYR A 337 22.07 22.12 -5.71
N LYS A 338 22.51 22.38 -6.95
CA LYS A 338 23.90 22.74 -7.31
C LYS A 338 24.51 23.86 -6.45
N TYR A 339 23.73 24.87 -6.09
CA TYR A 339 24.19 26.03 -5.30
C TYR A 339 23.76 25.99 -3.82
N GLY A 340 23.14 24.90 -3.39
CA GLY A 340 22.63 24.74 -2.03
C GLY A 340 21.28 25.41 -1.79
N ALA A 341 20.75 25.23 -0.57
CA ALA A 341 19.46 25.77 -0.17
C ALA A 341 19.49 27.30 -0.06
N SER A 342 18.36 27.95 -0.36
CA SER A 342 18.20 29.40 -0.26
C SER A 342 17.06 29.77 0.70
N PRO A 343 17.18 30.85 1.48
CA PRO A 343 16.09 31.39 2.28
C PRO A 343 15.25 32.43 1.52
N ALA A 344 15.57 32.72 0.24
CA ALA A 344 15.02 33.87 -0.48
C ALA A 344 13.70 33.59 -1.21
N CYS A 345 13.19 32.35 -1.24
CA CYS A 345 11.88 32.07 -1.83
C CYS A 345 10.75 32.65 -0.98
N ALA A 346 9.75 33.23 -1.64
CA ALA A 346 8.52 33.63 -1.00
C ALA A 346 7.65 32.41 -0.68
N ALA A 347 6.76 32.55 0.31
CA ALA A 347 5.85 31.49 0.74
C ALA A 347 4.70 31.21 -0.25
N ASP A 348 4.63 31.98 -1.35
CA ASP A 348 3.64 31.83 -2.42
C ASP A 348 4.03 30.76 -3.45
N GLY A 349 5.22 30.14 -3.32
CA GLY A 349 5.73 29.14 -4.24
C GLY A 349 6.32 29.72 -5.54
N GLY A 350 6.37 31.04 -5.68
CA GLY A 350 6.92 31.71 -6.86
C GLY A 350 8.45 31.77 -6.90
N GLY A 351 9.14 31.21 -5.91
CA GLY A 351 10.58 31.38 -5.73
C GLY A 351 10.94 32.79 -5.25
N GLY A 352 12.16 33.22 -5.55
CA GLY A 352 12.68 34.54 -5.16
C GLY A 352 13.81 35.02 -6.08
N ASP A 353 14.42 36.15 -5.74
CA ASP A 353 15.57 36.68 -6.50
C ASP A 353 16.75 35.71 -6.45
N LEU A 354 17.08 35.11 -7.61
CA LEU A 354 18.09 34.04 -7.74
C LEU A 354 17.83 32.86 -6.78
N ALA A 355 16.55 32.57 -6.50
CA ALA A 355 16.13 31.45 -5.71
C ALA A 355 14.97 30.72 -6.41
N ASN A 356 15.19 29.45 -6.71
CA ASN A 356 14.22 28.58 -7.35
C ASN A 356 13.39 27.90 -6.27
N GLU A 357 12.07 28.09 -6.31
CA GLU A 357 11.17 27.11 -5.70
C GLU A 357 11.07 25.94 -6.66
N VAL A 358 11.54 24.76 -6.23
CA VAL A 358 11.68 23.58 -7.09
C VAL A 358 10.57 22.60 -6.76
N TYR A 359 9.93 22.06 -7.78
CA TYR A 359 8.85 21.10 -7.65
C TYR A 359 9.20 19.79 -8.36
N GLY A 360 9.03 18.66 -7.66
CA GLY A 360 9.10 17.32 -8.23
C GLY A 360 7.75 16.95 -8.83
N ILE A 361 7.75 16.62 -10.12
CA ILE A 361 6.54 16.14 -10.80
C ILE A 361 6.34 14.68 -10.40
N THR A 362 5.24 14.42 -9.71
CA THR A 362 4.80 13.07 -9.39
C THR A 362 3.94 12.58 -10.55
N GLU A 363 4.03 11.29 -10.90
CA GLU A 363 3.13 10.73 -11.90
C GLU A 363 1.69 10.97 -11.47
N THR A 364 1.02 11.88 -12.17
CA THR A 364 -0.40 12.07 -12.05
C THR A 364 -1.06 10.86 -12.67
N HIS A 365 -1.58 9.99 -11.81
CA HIS A 365 -2.73 9.20 -12.20
C HIS A 365 -3.79 10.23 -12.61
N SER A 366 -3.99 10.43 -13.91
CA SER A 366 -4.90 11.45 -14.41
C SER A 366 -6.32 11.09 -13.97
N LEU A 367 -6.79 11.74 -12.90
CA LEU A 367 -8.14 11.57 -12.39
C LEU A 367 -9.08 12.38 -13.28
N THR A 368 -9.82 11.69 -14.14
CA THR A 368 -10.83 12.34 -15.00
C THR A 368 -12.18 12.32 -14.29
N ILE A 369 -12.66 13.48 -13.83
CA ILE A 369 -14.02 13.61 -13.29
C ILE A 369 -15.01 13.62 -14.47
N LYS A 370 -15.77 12.54 -14.65
CA LYS A 370 -16.92 12.54 -15.57
C LYS A 370 -18.18 12.96 -14.82
N THR A 371 -18.73 14.12 -15.17
CA THR A 371 -20.08 14.48 -14.77
C THR A 371 -21.06 13.93 -15.81
N SER A 372 -22.02 13.11 -15.38
CA SER A 372 -23.17 12.73 -16.22
C SER A 372 -24.44 13.32 -15.61
N ALA A 373 -25.10 14.22 -16.34
CA ALA A 373 -26.44 14.67 -15.99
C ALA A 373 -27.43 13.66 -16.59
N ALA A 374 -28.01 12.81 -15.74
CA ALA A 374 -29.10 11.94 -16.17
C ALA A 374 -30.36 12.81 -16.35
N ALA A 375 -30.64 13.21 -17.59
CA ALA A 375 -31.90 13.86 -17.95
C ALA A 375 -33.05 12.84 -17.85
N ALA A 376 -33.54 12.59 -16.65
CA ALA A 376 -34.81 11.92 -16.40
C ALA A 376 -35.72 12.87 -15.64
N SER A 377 -36.86 13.17 -16.26
CA SER A 377 -37.92 14.02 -15.72
C SER A 377 -38.36 13.59 -14.33
N GLY A 378 -38.02 14.39 -13.31
CA GLY A 378 -38.60 14.31 -11.97
C GLY A 378 -37.64 13.81 -10.88
N SER A 379 -37.12 14.77 -10.13
CA SER A 379 -36.49 14.68 -8.79
C SER A 379 -35.14 13.95 -8.65
N ASN A 380 -34.17 14.72 -8.13
CA ASN A 380 -32.82 14.42 -7.64
C ASN A 380 -31.75 14.21 -8.72
N ASP A 381 -31.01 15.28 -9.02
CA ASP A 381 -29.70 15.20 -9.68
C ASP A 381 -28.75 14.41 -8.78
N SER A 382 -28.42 13.18 -9.17
CA SER A 382 -27.39 12.40 -8.51
C SER A 382 -26.03 12.74 -9.12
N LEU A 383 -25.10 13.27 -8.33
CA LEU A 383 -23.72 13.44 -8.78
C LEU A 383 -22.97 12.14 -8.55
N THR A 384 -22.55 11.53 -9.65
CA THR A 384 -21.67 10.36 -9.63
C THR A 384 -20.24 10.81 -9.87
N MET A 385 -19.36 10.68 -8.88
CA MET A 385 -17.91 10.86 -9.06
C MET A 385 -17.30 9.50 -9.37
N GLU A 386 -16.58 9.40 -10.48
CA GLU A 386 -15.77 8.24 -10.86
C GLU A 386 -14.29 8.66 -10.84
N ILE A 387 -13.48 8.02 -9.99
CA ILE A 387 -12.03 8.29 -9.89
C ILE A 387 -11.30 7.22 -10.72
N PHE A 388 -10.80 7.59 -11.90
CA PHE A 388 -10.02 6.70 -12.76
C PHE A 388 -8.52 6.84 -12.52
N SER A 389 -7.85 5.72 -12.24
CA SER A 389 -6.38 5.64 -12.17
C SER A 389 -5.83 5.24 -13.55
N LEU A 390 -5.27 6.18 -14.31
CA LEU A 390 -5.01 6.00 -15.75
C LEU A 390 -3.71 5.26 -16.13
N ASN A 391 -2.96 4.70 -15.18
CA ASN A 391 -1.73 3.94 -15.49
C ASN A 391 -1.87 2.42 -15.39
N ASN A 392 -3.06 1.89 -15.13
CA ASN A 392 -3.37 0.49 -15.37
C ASN A 392 -4.73 0.40 -16.05
N TRP A 393 -4.82 -0.36 -17.14
CA TRP A 393 -6.08 -0.73 -17.79
C TRP A 393 -6.93 -1.69 -16.91
N ASN A 394 -7.06 -1.38 -15.62
CA ASN A 394 -7.97 -2.01 -14.68
C ASN A 394 -8.84 -0.91 -14.07
N ASP A 395 -10.02 -0.76 -14.66
CA ASP A 395 -11.04 0.19 -14.23
C ASP A 395 -11.46 -0.08 -12.78
N THR A 396 -11.05 0.78 -11.83
CA THR A 396 -11.72 0.90 -10.54
C THR A 396 -12.82 1.96 -10.69
N VAL A 397 -14.02 1.54 -11.07
CA VAL A 397 -15.19 2.43 -11.06
C VAL A 397 -15.72 2.52 -9.63
N VAL A 398 -15.37 3.58 -8.92
CA VAL A 398 -16.12 3.96 -7.72
C VAL A 398 -17.30 4.79 -8.21
N THR A 399 -18.52 4.26 -8.12
CA THR A 399 -19.74 5.03 -8.41
C THR A 399 -20.25 5.62 -7.10
N MET A 400 -20.09 6.93 -6.89
CA MET A 400 -20.83 7.60 -5.81
C MET A 400 -22.29 7.74 -6.23
N VAL A 401 -23.24 7.23 -5.45
CA VAL A 401 -24.67 7.50 -5.66
C VAL A 401 -25.11 8.47 -4.58
N SER A 402 -25.22 9.76 -4.91
CA SER A 402 -25.79 10.72 -3.98
C SER A 402 -27.29 10.46 -3.83
N GLY A 403 -27.69 9.79 -2.75
CA GLY A 403 -29.07 9.79 -2.28
C GLY A 403 -29.37 11.11 -1.58
N LEU A 404 -29.75 12.15 -2.32
CA LEU A 404 -30.37 13.35 -1.73
C LEU A 404 -31.77 12.98 -1.22
N THR A 405 -31.87 12.37 -0.04
CA THR A 405 -33.15 12.39 0.70
C THR A 405 -33.22 13.66 1.53
N ALA A 406 -33.57 14.76 0.87
CA ALA A 406 -34.29 15.84 1.54
C ALA A 406 -35.76 15.71 1.12
N ASN A 407 -36.61 15.20 2.01
CA ASN A 407 -38.04 15.53 2.07
C ASN A 407 -38.67 14.90 3.32
N GLY A 408 -39.16 15.76 4.23
CA GLY A 408 -40.10 15.40 5.30
C GLY A 408 -39.70 15.94 6.66
#